data_AF-A0A2N2SQF8-F1
#
_entry.id   AF-A0A2N2SQF8-F1
#
_cell.length_a   1.000
_cell.length_b   1.000
_cell.length_c   1.000
_cell.angle_alpha   90.00
_cell.angle_beta   90.00
_cell.angle_gamma   90.00
#
_symmetry.space_group_name_H-M   'P 1'
#
loop_
_entity.id
_entity.type
_entity.pdbx_description
1 polymer ?
#
loop_
_entity_poly.entity_id
_entity_poly.type
_entity_poly.pdbx_seq_one_letter_code
_entity_poly.pdbx_strand_id
1 'polypeptide(L)' 'MRRLITILIGTLCLLSAHVVHAIDMRAVKVGPHSWYVMGKAGMASAVNEGFMSNAGFVITPDGVVVFDALGTPALGERLI' A
#
# COMPACT_ATOMS: atom_id res chain seq x y z
N MET A 1 35.58 -24.29 -4.84
CA MET A 1 34.76 -24.13 -3.61
C MET A 1 34.20 -22.71 -3.45
N ARG A 2 35.02 -21.64 -3.39
CA ARG A 2 34.54 -20.25 -3.23
C ARG A 2 33.47 -19.81 -4.26
N ARG A 3 33.68 -20.08 -5.56
CA ARG A 3 32.69 -19.74 -6.61
C ARG A 3 31.35 -20.45 -6.44
N LEU A 4 31.36 -21.69 -5.96
CA LEU A 4 30.15 -22.48 -5.73
C LEU A 4 29.34 -21.90 -4.56
N ILE A 5 30.04 -21.48 -3.49
CA ILE A 5 29.43 -20.83 -2.32
C ILE A 5 28.82 -19.48 -2.72
N THR A 6 29.51 -18.67 -3.54
CA THR A 6 28.99 -17.39 -4.01
C THR A 6 27.73 -17.56 -4.87
N ILE A 7 27.71 -18.55 -5.78
CA ILE A 7 26.54 -18.86 -6.58
C ILE A 7 25.39 -19.32 -5.67
N LEU A 8 25.65 -20.20 -4.73
CA LEU A 8 24.63 -20.71 -3.80
C LEU A 8 24.01 -19.59 -2.95
N ILE A 9 24.83 -18.67 -2.42
CA ILE A 9 24.35 -17.52 -1.64
C ILE A 9 23.54 -16.56 -2.53
N GLY A 10 24.02 -16.26 -3.74
CA GLY A 10 23.31 -15.40 -4.69
C GLY A 10 21.94 -15.95 -5.07
N THR A 11 21.86 -17.26 -5.35
CA THR A 11 20.59 -17.93 -5.67
C THR A 11 19.64 -17.96 -4.47
N LEU A 12 20.16 -18.18 -3.26
CA LEU A 12 19.35 -18.17 -2.03
C LEU A 12 18.77 -16.77 -1.74
N CYS A 13 19.55 -15.71 -1.96
CA CYS A 13 19.06 -14.33 -1.83
C CYS A 13 17.95 -14.00 -2.85
N LEU A 14 18.05 -14.48 -4.09
CA LEU A 14 17.02 -14.29 -5.11
C LEU A 14 15.73 -15.06 -4.80
N LEU A 15 15.83 -16.24 -4.17
CA LEU A 15 14.69 -17.05 -3.74
C LEU A 15 13.97 -16.48 -2.50
N SER A 16 14.63 -15.64 -1.70
CA SER A 16 14.04 -14.97 -0.53
C SER A 16 13.42 -13.60 -0.84
N ALA A 17 13.37 -13.19 -2.12
CA ALA A 17 12.62 -12.01 -2.49
C ALA A 17 11.12 -12.25 -2.21
N HIS A 18 10.63 -11.71 -1.09
CA HIS A 18 9.21 -11.68 -0.80
C HIS A 18 8.51 -10.93 -1.93
N VAL A 19 7.55 -11.57 -2.58
CA VAL A 19 6.61 -10.89 -3.47
C VAL A 19 5.88 -9.87 -2.59
N VAL A 20 6.22 -8.59 -2.74
CA VAL A 20 5.47 -7.49 -2.12
C VAL A 20 4.06 -7.56 -2.70
N HIS A 21 3.11 -8.02 -1.90
CA HIS A 21 1.70 -8.04 -2.29
C HIS A 21 1.16 -6.64 -2.17
N ALA A 22 1.18 -5.93 -3.30
CA ALA A 22 0.55 -4.64 -3.45
C ALA A 22 -0.81 -4.60 -2.75
N ILE A 23 -0.94 -3.74 -1.74
CA ILE A 23 -2.17 -3.61 -0.98
C ILE A 23 -3.30 -3.18 -1.90
N ASP A 24 -4.40 -3.92 -1.84
CA ASP A 24 -5.63 -3.58 -2.53
C ASP A 24 -6.30 -2.38 -1.82
N MET A 25 -6.00 -1.18 -2.29
CA MET A 25 -6.59 0.09 -1.83
C MET A 25 -7.84 0.42 -2.66
N ARG A 26 -8.84 -0.47 -2.61
CA ARG A 26 -10.07 -0.28 -3.35
C ARG A 26 -10.89 0.88 -2.78
N ALA A 27 -11.19 1.87 -3.63
CA ALA A 27 -12.14 2.93 -3.31
C ALA A 27 -13.58 2.39 -3.34
N VAL A 28 -14.34 2.73 -2.31
CA VAL A 28 -15.75 2.37 -2.13
C VAL A 28 -16.59 3.64 -2.17
N LYS A 29 -17.56 3.70 -3.08
CA LYS A 29 -18.49 4.83 -3.19
C LYS A 29 -19.53 4.78 -2.08
N VAL A 30 -19.67 5.87 -1.33
CA VAL A 30 -20.62 6.01 -0.20
C VAL A 30 -21.64 7.12 -0.39
N GLY A 31 -21.50 7.93 -1.45
CA GLY A 31 -22.46 8.96 -1.83
C GLY A 31 -22.29 9.36 -3.29
N PRO A 32 -23.08 10.31 -3.82
CA PRO A 32 -23.02 10.74 -5.22
C PRO A 32 -21.60 11.08 -5.69
N HIS A 33 -20.81 11.71 -4.81
CA HIS A 33 -19.45 12.18 -5.05
C HIS A 33 -18.43 11.72 -4.00
N SER A 34 -18.86 10.95 -3.00
CA SER A 34 -18.08 10.64 -1.81
C SER A 34 -17.58 9.19 -1.84
N TRP A 35 -16.30 9.02 -1.52
CA TRP A 35 -15.60 7.75 -1.56
C TRP A 35 -14.73 7.57 -0.32
N TYR A 36 -14.41 6.33 0.00
CA TYR A 36 -13.38 6.00 1.00
C TYR A 36 -12.60 4.76 0.61
N VAL A 37 -11.38 4.64 1.13
CA VAL A 37 -10.57 3.42 1.14
C VAL A 37 -10.50 2.90 2.57
N MET A 38 -10.70 1.59 2.74
CA MET A 38 -10.67 0.95 4.07
C MET A 38 -9.30 0.36 4.35
N GLY A 39 -8.65 0.82 5.42
CA GLY A 39 -7.41 0.23 5.93
C GLY A 39 -7.63 -1.11 6.61
N LYS A 40 -6.55 -1.87 6.83
CA LYS A 40 -6.59 -3.11 7.61
C LYS A 40 -6.58 -2.78 9.10
N ALA A 41 -7.39 -3.47 9.91
CA ALA A 41 -7.35 -3.30 11.35
C ALA A 41 -6.00 -3.73 11.95
N GLY A 42 -5.61 -3.11 13.06
CA GLY A 42 -4.40 -3.42 13.82
C GLY A 42 -3.30 -2.38 13.67
N MET A 43 -2.13 -2.66 14.26
CA MET A 43 -0.96 -1.78 14.21
C MET A 43 -0.32 -1.78 12.81
N ALA A 44 0.39 -0.70 12.48
CA ALA A 44 1.25 -0.66 11.31
C ALA A 44 2.28 -1.80 11.39
N SER A 45 2.41 -2.54 10.29
CA SER A 45 3.27 -3.72 10.21
C SER A 45 3.72 -3.93 8.77
N ALA A 46 4.70 -4.82 8.57
CA ALA A 46 5.08 -5.26 7.22
C ALA A 46 3.93 -5.96 6.48
N VAL A 47 2.99 -6.58 7.20
CA VAL A 47 1.86 -7.33 6.62
C VAL A 47 0.79 -6.41 6.02
N ASN A 48 0.62 -5.22 6.59
CA ASN A 48 -0.30 -4.22 6.08
C ASN A 48 0.42 -3.02 5.46
N GLU A 49 1.74 -3.09 5.25
CA GLU A 49 2.57 -2.02 4.67
C GLU A 49 2.26 -0.61 5.24
N GLY A 50 1.80 -0.53 6.49
CA GLY A 50 1.37 0.72 7.14
C GLY A 50 -0.05 1.19 6.80
N PHE A 51 -0.79 0.51 5.92
CA PHE A 51 -2.20 0.77 5.57
C PHE A 51 -3.17 0.28 6.67
N MET A 52 -3.06 0.92 7.84
CA MET A 52 -3.87 0.61 9.02
C MET A 52 -5.03 1.58 9.28
N SER A 53 -5.15 2.65 8.48
CA SER A 53 -6.18 3.69 8.61
C SER A 53 -6.98 3.83 7.32
N ASN A 54 -8.15 4.44 7.44
CA ASN A 54 -9.00 4.78 6.30
C ASN A 54 -8.62 6.16 5.74
N ALA A 55 -8.93 6.40 4.48
CA ALA A 55 -8.96 7.75 3.91
C ALA A 55 -10.25 7.95 3.12
N GLY A 56 -10.73 9.18 3.07
CA GLY A 56 -11.92 9.57 2.32
C GLY A 56 -11.58 10.62 1.27
N PHE A 57 -12.41 10.74 0.23
CA PHE A 57 -12.32 11.88 -0.68
C PHE A 57 -13.67 12.19 -1.30
N VAL A 58 -13.83 13.46 -1.68
CA VAL A 58 -15.00 13.97 -2.41
C VAL A 58 -14.53 14.56 -3.74
N ILE A 59 -15.17 14.12 -4.82
CA ILE A 59 -14.93 14.64 -6.17
C ILE A 59 -15.87 15.82 -6.43
N THR A 60 -15.31 16.96 -6.78
CA THR A 60 -16.03 18.18 -7.15
C THR A 60 -15.77 18.53 -8.62
N PRO A 61 -16.50 19.48 -9.22
CA PRO A 61 -16.21 19.92 -10.59
C PRO A 61 -14.80 20.50 -10.78
N ASP A 62 -14.24 21.12 -9.73
CA ASP A 62 -12.96 21.82 -9.80
C ASP A 62 -11.77 20.97 -9.32
N GLY A 63 -12.02 19.77 -8.79
CA GLY A 63 -10.97 18.89 -8.27
C GLY A 63 -11.43 17.95 -7.16
N VAL A 64 -10.46 17.40 -6.41
CA VAL A 64 -10.69 16.41 -5.35
C VAL A 64 -10.33 16.99 -3.99
N VAL A 65 -11.22 16.83 -3.01
CA VAL A 65 -10.95 17.13 -1.60
C VAL A 65 -10.67 15.82 -0.88
N VAL A 66 -9.44 15.67 -0.37
CA VAL A 66 -8.99 14.47 0.34
C VAL A 66 -9.12 14.68 1.85
N PHE A 67 -9.67 13.69 2.54
CA PHE A 67 -9.80 13.60 3.98
C PHE A 67 -8.86 12.49 4.47
N ASP A 68 -7.75 12.88 5.09
CA ASP A 68 -6.62 12.01 5.45
C ASP A 68 -5.80 11.52 4.24
N ALA A 69 -4.47 11.53 4.34
CA ALA A 69 -3.54 11.12 3.28
C ALA A 69 -2.83 9.77 3.59
N LEU A 70 -3.36 9.04 4.58
CA LEU A 70 -2.82 7.80 5.12
C LEU A 70 -1.47 8.01 5.83
N GLY A 71 -0.88 6.91 6.31
CA GLY A 71 0.30 6.95 7.19
C GLY A 71 1.66 7.12 6.52
N THR A 72 1.75 7.05 5.19
CA THR A 72 3.03 7.14 4.45
C THR A 72 2.87 7.84 3.09
N PRO A 73 3.95 8.46 2.54
CA PRO A 73 3.91 9.06 1.21
C PRO A 73 3.49 8.10 0.10
N ALA A 74 3.99 6.86 0.12
CA ALA A 74 3.64 5.85 -0.89
C ALA A 74 2.16 5.48 -0.89
N LEU A 75 1.51 5.47 0.29
CA LEU A 75 0.07 5.25 0.39
C LEU A 75 -0.73 6.47 -0.10
N GLY A 76 -0.26 7.69 0.20
CA GLY A 76 -0.85 8.92 -0.32
C GLY A 76 -0.76 9.02 -1.85
N GLU A 77 0.39 8.69 -2.44
CA GLU A 77 0.59 8.62 -3.90
C GLU A 77 -0.32 7.59 -4.56
N ARG A 78 -0.61 6.48 -3.87
CA ARG A 78 -1.49 5.43 -4.39
C ARG A 78 -2.97 5.77 -4.29
N LEU A 79 -3.34 6.72 -3.43
CA LEU A 79 -4.72 7.16 -3.23
C LEU A 79 -5.19 8.11 -4.36
N ILE A 80 -4.27 8.91 -4.92
CA ILE A 80 -4.53 9.87 -6.02
C ILE A 80 -4.36 9.22 -7.39
#